data_AF-A0A936NI99-F1
#
_entry.id   AF-A0A936NI99-F1
#
_cell.length_a   1.000
_cell.length_b   1.000
_cell.length_c   1.000
_cell.angle_alpha   90.00
_cell.angle_beta   90.00
_cell.angle_gamma   90.00
#
_symmetry.space_group_name_H-M   'P 1'
#
loop_
_entity.id
_entity.type
_entity.pdbx_description
1 polymer ?
#
loop_
_entity_poly.entity_id
_entity_poly.type
_entity_poly.pdbx_seq_one_letter_code
_entity_poly.pdbx_strand_id
1 'polypeptide(L)'
;MKIAVLLVNGYFLLGMGDCNGGGVARLQGSFSAGPTLSALTLSAGLLNPSFEPNVTSYDTMYIGDTSVTVTPTAADVGTTITVNGTLVTSGNASGAIALPSGNTAITVTLTANGVSNTYTITAHRLAQQAYVKASNQGTGDELGFSVALDGDTLVVGARREAGNGTGVNPAHNNLASNAGAAYVFARNGTTWAQQAYLKASNTGADDWFGYSVAISGDTIAVGAMNEDGSATGVNGADNDGTADSGAVYIFTRSGTTWSHQAYVKASNAGNTDQFGRTVALSGDTLAVGAAGEDSNLTGVTAGSPNEGATGNGSSDSGAVYVFTRSGTTWSQQAYVKASNTGAGDNFGYSVAIDGETLGVGARGEESNAVGINGNQANDSMSFAGAVYVFTRSGTTWTQQAYVKASNTGTGDRFGSSIALSGDTLAVGAPTEDGNGTGANPPDSGTIVDSGAAYVFTRSGTTWSQQAYIKTSNTGGLDQFGWKVALDGDTLIVSAANEQVTIDLGEDSVATGINGNQSDNSATDSGAAYVFRRVSTTWSQQAYVKASNTGSDDEFAHSVAVSGDTIAVGAHLEDSNATTINPGAGAEADNSAGNSGAVYVFQ
;
A
#
# COMPACT_ATOMS: atom_id res chain seq x y z
N MET A 1 -51.55 -22.36 -12.64
CA MET A 1 -50.77 -23.60 -12.49
C MET A 1 -49.35 -23.19 -12.13
N LYS A 2 -48.92 -23.38 -10.87
CA LYS A 2 -47.56 -23.05 -10.44
C LYS A 2 -46.64 -24.21 -10.83
N ILE A 3 -45.61 -23.96 -11.63
CA ILE A 3 -44.58 -24.95 -11.96
C ILE A 3 -43.48 -24.81 -10.89
N ALA A 4 -43.24 -25.88 -10.13
CA ALA A 4 -42.08 -25.98 -9.25
C ALA A 4 -40.93 -26.63 -10.02
N VAL A 5 -39.77 -25.96 -10.06
CA VAL A 5 -38.53 -26.50 -10.63
C VAL A 5 -37.61 -26.87 -9.47
N LEU A 6 -37.25 -28.14 -9.34
CA LEU A 6 -36.25 -28.61 -8.39
C LEU A 6 -35.00 -29.06 -9.17
N LEU A 7 -33.85 -28.48 -8.85
CA LEU A 7 -32.55 -28.81 -9.42
C LEU A 7 -31.90 -29.95 -8.60
N VAL A 8 -31.65 -31.09 -9.24
CA VAL A 8 -30.74 -32.12 -8.71
C VAL A 8 -29.93 -32.69 -9.88
N ASN A 9 -28.59 -32.59 -9.79
CA ASN A 9 -27.61 -33.21 -10.71
C ASN A 9 -27.77 -32.86 -12.21
N GLY A 10 -28.08 -31.62 -12.55
CA GLY A 10 -27.88 -31.10 -13.93
C GLY A 10 -28.86 -31.58 -15.01
N TYR A 11 -30.00 -32.21 -14.65
CA TYR A 11 -31.04 -32.60 -15.62
C TYR A 11 -32.38 -31.94 -15.30
N PHE A 12 -33.10 -31.47 -16.33
CA PHE A 12 -34.50 -31.04 -16.22
C PHE A 12 -35.44 -32.25 -16.40
N LEU A 13 -36.44 -32.39 -15.51
CA LEU A 13 -37.65 -33.18 -15.79
C LEU A 13 -38.83 -32.22 -16.02
N LEU A 14 -39.39 -32.20 -17.22
CA LEU A 14 -40.73 -31.64 -17.45
C LEU A 14 -41.76 -32.75 -17.28
N GLY A 15 -42.52 -32.72 -16.20
CA GLY A 15 -43.76 -33.47 -16.07
C GLY A 15 -44.93 -32.62 -16.56
N MET A 16 -45.44 -32.88 -17.76
CA MET A 16 -46.80 -32.46 -18.13
C MET A 16 -47.72 -33.67 -17.95
N GLY A 17 -48.70 -33.53 -17.05
CA GLY A 17 -49.81 -34.46 -16.98
C GLY A 17 -50.74 -34.23 -18.16
N ASP A 18 -50.93 -35.25 -19.00
CA ASP A 18 -52.26 -35.80 -19.25
C ASP A 18 -52.20 -37.12 -20.05
N CYS A 19 -53.26 -37.90 -19.86
CA CYS A 19 -53.45 -39.28 -20.23
C CYS A 19 -53.55 -39.50 -21.75
N ASN A 20 -52.62 -40.26 -22.34
CA ASN A 20 -52.81 -41.31 -23.36
C ASN A 20 -51.52 -41.48 -24.19
N GLY A 21 -51.16 -42.74 -24.45
CA GLY A 21 -49.85 -43.16 -24.95
C GLY A 21 -49.32 -42.41 -26.17
N GLY A 22 -48.07 -41.98 -26.07
CA GLY A 22 -47.25 -41.40 -27.14
C GLY A 22 -45.84 -41.19 -26.62
N GLY A 23 -44.83 -41.67 -27.35
CA GLY A 23 -43.46 -41.83 -26.88
C GLY A 23 -42.82 -40.58 -26.26
N VAL A 24 -42.07 -40.80 -25.18
CA VAL A 24 -41.21 -39.78 -24.57
C VAL A 24 -40.03 -39.52 -25.51
N ALA A 25 -40.08 -38.44 -26.26
CA ALA A 25 -38.91 -37.96 -26.99
C ALA A 25 -37.88 -37.43 -25.97
N ARG A 26 -36.85 -38.23 -25.68
CA ARG A 26 -35.67 -37.77 -24.95
C ARG A 26 -34.90 -36.83 -25.87
N LEU A 27 -35.02 -35.52 -25.67
CA LEU A 27 -34.04 -34.58 -26.21
C LEU A 27 -32.77 -34.71 -25.36
N GLN A 28 -31.85 -35.60 -25.75
CA GLN A 28 -30.48 -35.59 -25.23
C GLN A 28 -29.70 -34.49 -25.94
N GLY A 29 -29.88 -33.25 -25.50
CA GLY A 29 -28.92 -32.19 -25.77
C GLY A 29 -27.84 -32.26 -24.70
N SER A 30 -26.70 -32.88 -24.99
CA SER A 30 -25.48 -32.67 -24.20
C SER A 30 -25.03 -31.23 -24.44
N PHE A 31 -25.09 -30.37 -23.43
CA PHE A 31 -24.23 -29.20 -23.43
C PHE A 31 -22.80 -29.74 -23.30
N SER A 32 -22.07 -29.83 -24.41
CA SER A 32 -20.64 -30.10 -24.37
C SER A 32 -20.02 -28.92 -23.63
N ALA A 33 -19.43 -29.16 -22.46
CA ALA A 33 -18.39 -28.26 -21.98
C ALA A 33 -17.38 -28.07 -23.14
N GLY A 34 -16.91 -26.85 -23.36
CA GLY A 34 -15.89 -26.61 -24.40
C GLY A 34 -14.63 -27.44 -24.16
N PRO A 35 -13.75 -27.62 -25.16
CA PRO A 35 -12.53 -28.39 -24.98
C PRO A 35 -11.66 -27.84 -23.84
N THR A 36 -11.01 -28.71 -23.08
CA THR A 36 -10.17 -28.33 -21.93
C THR A 36 -8.71 -28.72 -22.12
N LEU A 37 -7.82 -28.08 -21.35
CA LEU A 37 -6.44 -28.49 -21.20
C LEU A 37 -6.32 -29.59 -20.14
N SER A 38 -5.43 -30.55 -20.37
CA SER A 38 -4.96 -31.52 -19.37
C SER A 38 -3.66 -31.09 -18.70
N ALA A 39 -2.89 -30.20 -19.34
CA ALA A 39 -1.72 -29.55 -18.76
C ALA A 39 -1.44 -28.20 -19.44
N LEU A 40 -0.86 -27.27 -18.68
CA LEU A 40 -0.35 -26.00 -19.17
C LEU A 40 0.96 -25.69 -18.42
N THR A 41 2.08 -25.64 -19.13
CA THR A 41 3.39 -25.34 -18.53
C THR A 41 4.08 -24.20 -19.25
N LEU A 42 4.95 -23.50 -18.54
CA LEU A 42 5.73 -22.35 -19.01
C LEU A 42 7.20 -22.72 -19.02
N SER A 43 8.00 -22.17 -19.95
CA SER A 43 9.46 -22.36 -19.92
C SER A 43 10.14 -21.65 -18.76
N ALA A 44 9.50 -20.62 -18.21
CA ALA A 44 9.92 -19.86 -17.05
C ALA A 44 8.68 -19.29 -16.35
N GLY A 45 8.79 -19.00 -15.05
CA GLY A 45 7.66 -18.61 -14.20
C GLY A 45 6.77 -19.78 -13.78
N LEU A 46 5.90 -19.53 -12.81
CA LEU A 46 4.87 -20.46 -12.36
C LEU A 46 3.49 -19.84 -12.61
N LEU A 47 2.52 -20.69 -12.92
CA LEU A 47 1.12 -20.27 -12.99
C LEU A 47 0.59 -20.03 -11.57
N ASN A 48 -0.12 -18.92 -11.41
CA ASN A 48 -0.86 -18.59 -10.21
C ASN A 48 -2.33 -18.33 -10.56
N PRO A 49 -3.29 -19.16 -10.10
CA PRO A 49 -3.09 -20.36 -9.29
C PRO A 49 -2.37 -21.48 -10.06
N SER A 50 -1.95 -22.53 -9.35
CA SER A 50 -1.47 -23.76 -10.00
C SER A 50 -2.48 -24.27 -11.03
N PHE A 51 -2.00 -24.87 -12.11
CA PHE A 51 -2.87 -25.29 -13.22
C PHE A 51 -3.95 -26.26 -12.75
N GLU A 52 -5.20 -25.90 -13.01
CA GLU A 52 -6.39 -26.74 -12.88
C GLU A 52 -7.22 -26.62 -14.17
N PRO A 53 -7.71 -27.73 -14.77
CA PRO A 53 -8.39 -27.71 -16.06
C PRO A 53 -9.61 -26.78 -16.17
N ASN A 54 -10.28 -26.50 -15.05
CA ASN A 54 -11.47 -25.64 -14.98
C ASN A 54 -11.15 -24.16 -14.70
N VAL A 55 -9.88 -23.82 -14.43
CA VAL A 55 -9.43 -22.44 -14.27
C VAL A 55 -8.98 -21.92 -15.64
N THR A 56 -9.52 -20.78 -16.08
CA THR A 56 -9.23 -20.21 -17.41
C THR A 56 -8.46 -18.89 -17.35
N SER A 57 -8.08 -18.44 -16.16
CA SER A 57 -7.29 -17.23 -15.96
C SER A 57 -6.15 -17.53 -14.99
N TYR A 58 -4.94 -17.12 -15.36
CA TYR A 58 -3.74 -17.27 -14.55
C TYR A 58 -2.91 -15.99 -14.62
N ASP A 59 -2.16 -15.75 -13.57
CA ASP A 59 -1.11 -14.73 -13.53
C ASP A 59 0.25 -15.43 -13.39
N THR A 60 1.30 -14.77 -13.85
CA THR A 60 2.68 -15.23 -13.67
C THR A 60 3.62 -14.03 -13.66
N MET A 61 4.69 -14.09 -12.87
CA MET A 61 5.67 -13.01 -12.74
C MET A 61 7.01 -13.43 -13.37
N TYR A 62 7.62 -12.50 -14.09
CA TYR A 62 8.90 -12.60 -14.75
C TYR A 62 9.84 -11.51 -14.25
N ILE A 63 11.09 -11.89 -14.03
CA ILE A 63 12.13 -10.99 -13.53
C ILE A 63 13.32 -11.15 -14.46
N GLY A 64 13.60 -10.09 -15.23
CA GLY A 64 14.67 -10.11 -16.23
C GLY A 64 14.39 -10.94 -17.49
N ASP A 65 13.57 -12.01 -17.41
CA ASP A 65 13.13 -12.78 -18.57
C ASP A 65 12.39 -11.88 -19.57
N THR A 66 12.94 -11.77 -20.78
CA THR A 66 12.36 -10.96 -21.85
C THR A 66 11.49 -11.77 -22.81
N SER A 67 11.36 -13.09 -22.57
CA SER A 67 10.46 -13.95 -23.34
C SER A 67 10.09 -15.24 -22.60
N VAL A 68 8.99 -15.86 -23.00
CA VAL A 68 8.54 -17.18 -22.51
C VAL A 68 7.98 -18.05 -23.64
N THR A 69 8.01 -19.37 -23.49
CA THR A 69 7.19 -20.29 -24.30
C THR A 69 6.13 -20.98 -23.44
N VAL A 70 4.98 -21.28 -24.05
CA VAL A 70 3.85 -21.96 -23.40
C VAL A 70 3.67 -23.33 -24.03
N THR A 71 3.56 -24.37 -23.19
CA THR A 71 3.34 -25.76 -23.62
C THR A 71 1.95 -26.22 -23.18
N PRO A 72 0.92 -26.05 -24.02
CA PRO A 72 -0.43 -26.51 -23.73
C PRO A 72 -0.63 -27.98 -24.16
N THR A 73 -1.34 -28.76 -23.35
CA THR A 73 -1.75 -30.13 -23.69
C THR A 73 -3.27 -30.23 -23.64
N ALA A 74 -3.91 -30.57 -24.76
CA ALA A 74 -5.35 -30.78 -24.81
C ALA A 74 -5.75 -32.06 -24.04
N ALA A 75 -6.92 -32.05 -23.41
CA ALA A 75 -7.50 -33.25 -22.82
C ALA A 75 -8.04 -34.21 -23.90
N ASP A 76 -8.67 -33.65 -24.94
CA ASP A 76 -9.34 -34.44 -25.99
C ASP A 76 -8.52 -34.51 -27.28
N VAL A 77 -8.44 -35.72 -27.84
CA VAL A 77 -7.78 -35.99 -29.14
C VAL A 77 -8.52 -35.27 -30.26
N GLY A 78 -7.78 -34.64 -31.18
CA GLY A 78 -8.34 -33.92 -32.32
C GLY A 78 -8.70 -32.45 -32.03
N THR A 79 -8.43 -31.97 -30.80
CA THR A 79 -8.56 -30.55 -30.44
C THR A 79 -7.46 -29.73 -31.11
N THR A 80 -7.84 -28.62 -31.74
CA THR A 80 -6.89 -27.64 -32.28
C THR A 80 -6.52 -26.65 -31.18
N ILE A 81 -5.22 -26.37 -31.00
CA ILE A 81 -4.73 -25.39 -30.01
C ILE A 81 -4.02 -24.25 -30.73
N THR A 82 -4.33 -23.01 -30.35
CA THR A 82 -3.56 -21.83 -30.76
C THR A 82 -3.06 -21.06 -29.54
N VAL A 83 -1.80 -20.63 -29.56
CA VAL A 83 -1.21 -19.70 -28.59
C VAL A 83 -1.00 -18.36 -29.28
N ASN A 84 -1.63 -17.29 -28.79
CA ASN A 84 -1.69 -15.98 -29.44
C ASN A 84 -2.07 -16.06 -30.93
N GLY A 85 -3.07 -16.90 -31.24
CA GLY A 85 -3.55 -17.15 -32.61
C GLY A 85 -2.64 -18.03 -33.48
N THR A 86 -1.45 -18.41 -33.00
CA THR A 86 -0.51 -19.28 -33.72
C THR A 86 -0.76 -20.74 -33.37
N LEU A 87 -0.86 -21.63 -34.36
CA LEU A 87 -1.10 -23.06 -34.15
C LEU A 87 0.04 -23.71 -33.34
N VAL A 88 -0.32 -24.49 -32.32
CA VAL A 88 0.61 -25.26 -31.48
C VAL A 88 0.13 -26.70 -31.36
N THR A 89 1.04 -27.66 -31.57
CA THR A 89 0.74 -29.08 -31.36
C THR A 89 0.57 -29.36 -29.87
N SER A 90 -0.48 -30.09 -29.48
CA SER A 90 -0.69 -30.51 -28.09
C SER A 90 0.55 -31.19 -27.50
N GLY A 91 1.01 -30.70 -26.34
CA GLY A 91 2.20 -31.19 -25.65
C GLY A 91 3.53 -30.57 -26.12
N ASN A 92 3.52 -29.71 -27.14
CA ASN A 92 4.70 -29.01 -27.62
C ASN A 92 4.70 -27.54 -27.19
N ALA A 93 5.89 -26.99 -27.00
CA ALA A 93 6.07 -25.56 -26.73
C ALA A 93 5.67 -24.69 -27.92
N SER A 94 5.11 -23.52 -27.64
CA SER A 94 4.91 -22.44 -28.60
C SER A 94 6.25 -21.86 -29.08
N GLY A 95 6.20 -20.95 -30.06
CA GLY A 95 7.29 -20.01 -30.29
C GLY A 95 7.52 -19.10 -29.07
N ALA A 96 8.69 -18.45 -29.03
CA ALA A 96 9.01 -17.48 -27.99
C ALA A 96 8.06 -16.27 -28.07
N ILE A 97 7.47 -15.91 -26.93
CA ILE A 97 6.56 -14.79 -26.76
C ILE A 97 7.33 -13.70 -26.03
N ALA A 98 7.44 -12.52 -26.62
CA ALA A 98 8.16 -11.40 -26.02
C ALA A 98 7.43 -10.88 -24.77
N LEU A 99 8.20 -10.52 -23.75
CA LEU A 99 7.73 -9.95 -22.49
C LEU A 99 8.33 -8.54 -22.34
N PRO A 100 7.67 -7.48 -22.84
CA PRO A 100 8.00 -6.11 -22.44
C PRO A 100 7.78 -5.91 -20.93
N SER A 101 8.23 -4.78 -20.35
CA SER A 101 7.96 -4.50 -18.92
C SER A 101 6.47 -4.25 -18.73
N GLY A 102 5.96 -4.56 -17.54
CA GLY A 102 4.52 -4.58 -17.26
C GLY A 102 3.83 -5.84 -17.78
N ASN A 103 2.57 -5.70 -18.17
CA ASN A 103 1.65 -6.82 -18.35
C ASN A 103 1.52 -7.26 -19.81
N THR A 104 1.64 -8.56 -20.07
CA THR A 104 1.47 -9.19 -21.38
C THR A 104 0.43 -10.30 -21.29
N ALA A 105 -0.69 -10.16 -22.01
CA ALA A 105 -1.70 -11.21 -22.08
C ALA A 105 -1.31 -12.28 -23.11
N ILE A 106 -1.30 -13.55 -22.68
CA ILE A 106 -1.05 -14.72 -23.52
C ILE A 106 -2.32 -15.57 -23.54
N THR A 107 -2.90 -15.74 -24.73
CA THR A 107 -4.15 -16.49 -24.91
C THR A 107 -3.87 -17.87 -25.49
N VAL A 108 -4.39 -18.92 -24.83
CA VAL A 108 -4.39 -20.31 -25.31
C VAL A 108 -5.83 -20.70 -25.64
N THR A 109 -6.16 -20.79 -26.92
CA THR A 109 -7.50 -21.13 -27.39
C THR A 109 -7.54 -22.56 -27.90
N LEU A 110 -8.46 -23.36 -27.36
CA LEU A 110 -8.77 -24.71 -27.82
C LEU A 110 -10.04 -24.68 -28.65
N THR A 111 -10.06 -25.39 -29.77
CA THR A 111 -11.24 -25.54 -30.63
C THR A 111 -11.46 -27.00 -31.00
N ALA A 112 -12.65 -27.51 -30.71
CA ALA A 112 -13.09 -28.85 -31.06
C ALA A 112 -14.57 -28.81 -31.48
N ASN A 113 -14.92 -29.48 -32.59
CA ASN A 113 -16.31 -29.56 -33.09
C ASN A 113 -17.03 -28.20 -33.23
N GLY A 114 -16.29 -27.13 -33.55
CA GLY A 114 -16.85 -25.78 -33.69
C GLY A 114 -17.11 -25.02 -32.38
N VAL A 115 -16.71 -25.59 -31.22
CA VAL A 115 -16.77 -24.94 -29.90
C VAL A 115 -15.37 -24.58 -29.46
N SER A 116 -15.20 -23.38 -28.89
CA SER A 116 -13.92 -22.90 -28.38
C SER A 116 -13.94 -22.62 -26.88
N ASN A 117 -12.80 -22.82 -26.24
CA ASN A 117 -12.52 -22.42 -24.85
C ASN A 117 -11.15 -21.72 -24.82
N THR A 118 -11.00 -20.69 -24.00
CA THR A 118 -9.75 -19.90 -23.94
C THR A 118 -9.24 -19.81 -22.52
N TYR A 119 -7.96 -20.11 -22.35
CA TYR A 119 -7.19 -19.89 -21.14
C TYR A 119 -6.33 -18.64 -21.35
N THR A 120 -6.33 -17.72 -20.40
CA THR A 120 -5.55 -16.47 -20.44
C THR A 120 -4.48 -16.51 -19.36
N ILE A 121 -3.25 -16.23 -19.72
CA ILE A 121 -2.12 -16.05 -18.81
C ILE A 121 -1.71 -14.57 -18.89
N THR A 122 -1.81 -13.85 -17.78
CA THR A 122 -1.28 -12.50 -17.65
C THR A 122 0.15 -12.61 -17.15
N ALA A 123 1.12 -12.34 -18.02
CA ALA A 123 2.54 -12.29 -17.69
C ALA A 123 2.92 -10.89 -17.22
N HIS A 124 3.34 -10.76 -15.97
CA HIS A 124 3.86 -9.53 -15.37
C HIS A 124 5.38 -9.55 -15.45
N ARG A 125 6.02 -8.53 -16.01
CA ARG A 125 7.48 -8.40 -15.97
C ARG A 125 7.90 -7.16 -15.21
N LEU A 126 8.40 -7.37 -13.99
CA LEU A 126 8.90 -6.30 -13.12
C LEU A 126 10.35 -5.95 -13.46
N ALA A 127 10.63 -4.65 -13.64
CA ALA A 127 11.97 -4.13 -13.81
C ALA A 127 12.11 -2.73 -13.19
N GLN A 128 13.31 -2.40 -12.70
CA GLN A 128 13.61 -1.04 -12.26
C GLN A 128 13.61 -0.09 -13.46
N GLN A 129 12.77 0.93 -13.41
CA GLN A 129 12.58 1.94 -14.43
C GLN A 129 13.31 3.25 -14.12
N ALA A 130 13.55 3.56 -12.85
CA ALA A 130 14.29 4.75 -12.47
C ALA A 130 14.91 4.61 -11.08
N TYR A 131 16.05 5.28 -10.93
CA TYR A 131 16.63 5.68 -9.66
C TYR A 131 16.50 7.21 -9.57
N VAL A 132 15.80 7.69 -8.54
CA VAL A 132 15.33 9.07 -8.41
C VAL A 132 16.08 9.77 -7.28
N LYS A 133 16.69 10.90 -7.62
CA LYS A 133 17.39 11.82 -6.70
C LYS A 133 16.85 13.24 -6.87
N ALA A 134 17.01 14.05 -5.82
CA ALA A 134 16.66 15.46 -5.84
C ALA A 134 17.71 16.27 -6.60
N SER A 135 17.28 17.33 -7.32
CA SER A 135 18.19 18.23 -8.05
C SER A 135 19.21 18.98 -7.19
N ASN A 136 18.94 19.08 -5.89
CA ASN A 136 19.65 19.90 -4.91
C ASN A 136 19.93 19.08 -3.64
N GLN A 137 20.33 17.83 -3.82
CA GLN A 137 20.64 16.93 -2.71
C GLN A 137 21.74 17.49 -1.80
N GLY A 138 21.54 17.29 -0.50
CA GLY A 138 22.49 17.52 0.56
C GLY A 138 22.70 16.25 1.39
N THR A 139 23.86 16.17 2.04
CA THR A 139 24.13 15.16 3.07
C THR A 139 23.09 15.28 4.18
N GLY A 140 22.42 14.17 4.50
CA GLY A 140 21.42 14.12 5.56
C GLY A 140 20.04 14.66 5.19
N ASP A 141 19.77 14.98 3.92
CA ASP A 141 18.45 15.48 3.50
C ASP A 141 17.34 14.42 3.57
N GLU A 142 17.73 13.13 3.50
CA GLU A 142 16.85 11.97 3.65
C GLU A 142 15.71 11.87 2.63
N LEU A 143 16.01 12.11 1.36
CA LEU A 143 15.04 11.92 0.28
C LEU A 143 14.54 10.47 0.24
N GLY A 144 13.22 10.28 0.15
CA GLY A 144 12.63 8.94 0.14
C GLY A 144 12.12 8.51 1.51
N PHE A 145 12.18 9.38 2.52
CA PHE A 145 11.57 9.10 3.82
C PHE A 145 10.08 8.82 3.71
N SER A 146 9.38 9.57 2.85
CA SER A 146 7.99 9.33 2.51
C SER A 146 7.81 9.37 1.00
N VAL A 147 6.95 8.48 0.47
CA VAL A 147 6.63 8.43 -0.96
C VAL A 147 5.13 8.29 -1.15
N ALA A 148 4.59 8.96 -2.17
CA ALA A 148 3.22 8.78 -2.63
C ALA A 148 3.17 8.80 -4.16
N LEU A 149 2.30 7.99 -4.76
CA LEU A 149 2.22 7.78 -6.19
C LEU A 149 0.77 7.83 -6.65
N ASP A 150 0.48 8.59 -7.70
CA ASP A 150 -0.79 8.54 -8.41
C ASP A 150 -0.53 8.63 -9.93
N GLY A 151 -0.73 7.50 -10.60
CA GLY A 151 -0.45 7.31 -12.01
C GLY A 151 0.99 7.70 -12.37
N ASP A 152 1.13 8.80 -13.12
CA ASP A 152 2.41 9.30 -13.62
C ASP A 152 3.08 10.31 -12.68
N THR A 153 2.58 10.51 -11.46
CA THR A 153 3.12 11.52 -10.54
C THR A 153 3.58 10.90 -9.24
N LEU A 154 4.87 11.09 -8.95
CA LEU A 154 5.54 10.62 -7.73
C LEU A 154 5.86 11.84 -6.85
N VAL A 155 5.49 11.78 -5.58
CA VAL A 155 5.85 12.76 -4.55
C VAL A 155 6.77 12.10 -3.54
N VAL A 156 7.86 12.78 -3.19
CA VAL A 156 8.90 12.24 -2.32
C VAL A 156 9.24 13.26 -1.24
N GLY A 157 9.12 12.88 0.02
CA GLY A 157 9.56 13.69 1.16
C GLY A 157 11.06 13.55 1.44
N ALA A 158 11.67 14.64 1.88
CA ALA A 158 13.04 14.76 2.36
C ALA A 158 13.01 15.54 3.68
N ARG A 159 12.70 14.85 4.79
CA ARG A 159 12.29 15.49 6.05
C ARG A 159 13.38 16.35 6.69
N ARG A 160 14.64 16.14 6.31
CA ARG A 160 15.80 16.84 6.88
C ARG A 160 16.47 17.84 5.93
N GLU A 161 15.90 18.08 4.75
CA GLU A 161 16.40 19.09 3.82
C GLU A 161 16.52 20.47 4.48
N ALA A 162 17.67 21.12 4.33
CA ALA A 162 18.04 22.29 5.15
C ALA A 162 17.72 23.66 4.50
N GLY A 163 16.94 23.69 3.43
CA GLY A 163 16.57 24.90 2.70
C GLY A 163 15.63 25.80 3.48
N ASN A 164 15.92 27.11 3.48
CA ASN A 164 15.02 28.12 4.06
C ASN A 164 14.04 28.75 3.05
N GLY A 165 14.06 28.29 1.79
CA GLY A 165 13.13 28.75 0.77
C GLY A 165 11.68 28.42 1.14
N THR A 166 10.71 29.16 0.57
CA THR A 166 9.28 28.96 0.82
C THR A 166 8.50 28.73 -0.48
N GLY A 167 7.40 27.98 -0.39
CA GLY A 167 6.49 27.75 -1.51
C GLY A 167 7.04 26.78 -2.56
N VAL A 168 6.90 27.13 -3.84
CA VAL A 168 7.20 26.22 -4.97
C VAL A 168 8.43 26.70 -5.73
N ASN A 169 9.38 25.79 -5.93
CA ASN A 169 10.65 26.01 -6.60
C ASN A 169 11.43 27.25 -6.09
N PRO A 170 11.56 27.45 -4.76
CA PRO A 170 12.40 28.53 -4.25
C PRO A 170 13.89 28.26 -4.56
N ALA A 171 14.71 29.30 -4.44
CA ALA A 171 16.16 29.12 -4.47
C ALA A 171 16.61 28.28 -3.27
N HIS A 172 17.50 27.32 -3.51
CA HIS A 172 18.02 26.42 -2.49
C HIS A 172 19.25 27.00 -1.76
N ASN A 173 19.35 26.72 -0.46
CA ASN A 173 20.49 26.96 0.43
C ASN A 173 20.39 25.98 1.61
N ASN A 174 21.30 26.05 2.60
CA ASN A 174 21.29 25.19 3.78
C ASN A 174 21.26 26.01 5.07
N LEU A 175 20.25 26.87 5.23
CA LEU A 175 20.16 27.86 6.32
C LEU A 175 19.04 27.59 7.34
N ALA A 176 18.22 26.56 7.15
CA ALA A 176 17.17 26.15 8.07
C ALA A 176 17.25 24.64 8.30
N SER A 177 18.04 24.24 9.31
CA SER A 177 18.29 22.84 9.65
C SER A 177 16.99 22.05 9.78
N ASN A 178 16.91 20.87 9.16
CA ASN A 178 15.75 19.97 9.25
C ASN A 178 14.40 20.61 8.93
N ALA A 179 14.38 21.70 8.15
CA ALA A 179 13.15 22.35 7.75
C ALA A 179 12.29 21.46 6.84
N GLY A 180 12.96 20.60 6.08
CA GLY A 180 12.38 19.56 5.25
C GLY A 180 11.83 20.07 3.91
N ALA A 181 11.65 19.15 2.97
CA ALA A 181 11.14 19.42 1.63
C ALA A 181 10.29 18.27 1.09
N ALA A 182 9.54 18.55 0.02
CA ALA A 182 8.94 17.52 -0.82
C ALA A 182 9.27 17.79 -2.30
N TYR A 183 9.50 16.72 -3.05
CA TYR A 183 9.86 16.76 -4.46
C TYR A 183 8.78 16.08 -5.27
N VAL A 184 8.41 16.68 -6.41
CA VAL A 184 7.42 16.11 -7.33
C VAL A 184 8.13 15.71 -8.61
N PHE A 185 7.94 14.46 -9.01
CA PHE A 185 8.45 13.90 -10.25
C PHE A 185 7.28 13.47 -11.12
N ALA A 186 7.40 13.69 -12.43
CA ALA A 186 6.41 13.27 -13.41
C ALA A 186 7.03 12.32 -14.43
N ARG A 187 6.26 11.30 -14.80
CA ARG A 187 6.60 10.35 -15.86
C ARG A 187 6.11 10.86 -17.21
N ASN A 188 6.99 10.85 -18.20
CA ASN A 188 6.65 11.04 -19.60
C ASN A 188 7.21 9.86 -20.42
N GLY A 189 6.33 9.01 -20.93
CA GLY A 189 6.71 7.73 -21.51
C GLY A 189 7.40 6.85 -20.47
N THR A 190 8.67 6.51 -20.70
CA THR A 190 9.47 5.67 -19.78
C THR A 190 10.43 6.50 -18.91
N THR A 191 10.38 7.84 -19.00
CA THR A 191 11.34 8.71 -18.30
C THR A 191 10.66 9.50 -17.19
N TRP A 192 11.32 9.59 -16.05
CA TRP A 192 10.92 10.42 -14.92
C TRP A 192 11.73 11.72 -14.91
N ALA A 193 11.07 12.84 -14.59
CA ALA A 193 11.71 14.14 -14.45
C ALA A 193 11.16 14.90 -13.24
N GLN A 194 12.01 15.63 -12.53
CA GLN A 194 11.57 16.50 -11.44
C GLN A 194 10.75 17.68 -12.02
N GLN A 195 9.54 17.85 -11.49
CA GLN A 195 8.59 18.89 -11.85
C GLN A 195 8.53 20.00 -10.80
N ALA A 196 8.72 19.68 -9.51
CA ALA A 196 8.73 20.68 -8.45
C ALA A 196 9.61 20.30 -7.25
N TYR A 197 10.07 21.33 -6.55
CA TYR A 197 10.65 21.35 -5.21
C TYR A 197 9.71 22.20 -4.34
N LEU A 198 9.12 21.59 -3.31
CA LEU A 198 8.08 22.17 -2.47
C LEU A 198 8.61 22.41 -1.06
N LYS A 199 8.29 23.58 -0.52
CA LYS A 199 8.60 24.01 0.84
C LYS A 199 7.38 24.60 1.51
N ALA A 200 7.35 24.53 2.84
CA ALA A 200 6.36 25.23 3.66
C ALA A 200 6.26 26.72 3.27
N SER A 201 5.09 27.32 3.48
CA SER A 201 4.93 28.77 3.29
C SER A 201 5.66 29.60 4.36
N ASN A 202 5.89 28.98 5.52
CA ASN A 202 6.50 29.50 6.73
C ASN A 202 7.59 28.53 7.19
N THR A 203 8.59 28.32 6.35
CA THR A 203 9.69 27.40 6.64
C THR A 203 10.41 27.75 7.96
N GLY A 204 10.26 26.89 8.97
CA GLY A 204 11.01 26.88 10.22
C GLY A 204 12.07 25.78 10.24
N ALA A 205 13.04 25.90 11.16
CA ALA A 205 13.99 24.83 11.42
C ALA A 205 13.29 23.74 12.26
N ASP A 206 13.67 22.47 12.06
CA ASP A 206 13.13 21.31 12.78
C ASP A 206 11.64 21.01 12.57
N ASP A 207 10.94 21.73 11.69
CA ASP A 207 9.52 21.50 11.33
C ASP A 207 9.24 20.15 10.63
N TRP A 208 10.27 19.56 10.01
CA TRP A 208 10.22 18.29 9.30
C TRP A 208 9.17 18.25 8.17
N PHE A 209 9.06 19.30 7.36
CA PHE A 209 8.22 19.28 6.16
C PHE A 209 8.60 18.12 5.23
N GLY A 210 7.61 17.36 4.75
CA GLY A 210 7.87 16.15 3.97
C GLY A 210 7.98 14.88 4.82
N TYR A 211 7.71 14.97 6.13
CA TYR A 211 7.59 13.79 6.98
C TYR A 211 6.53 12.81 6.46
N SER A 212 5.39 13.33 6.00
CA SER A 212 4.36 12.54 5.33
C SER A 212 3.90 13.23 4.05
N VAL A 213 3.59 12.45 3.01
CA VAL A 213 3.10 12.96 1.72
C VAL A 213 1.93 12.12 1.22
N ALA A 214 0.96 12.77 0.56
CA ALA A 214 -0.13 12.11 -0.15
C ALA A 214 -0.45 12.86 -1.44
N ILE A 215 -0.91 12.14 -2.47
CA ILE A 215 -1.31 12.72 -3.75
C ILE A 215 -2.62 12.10 -4.23
N SER A 216 -3.49 12.93 -4.81
CA SER A 216 -4.69 12.51 -5.51
C SER A 216 -4.97 13.49 -6.66
N GLY A 217 -4.85 12.99 -7.88
CA GLY A 217 -4.86 13.72 -9.13
C GLY A 217 -3.89 14.90 -9.11
N ASP A 218 -4.46 16.09 -9.06
CA ASP A 218 -3.73 17.35 -9.17
C ASP A 218 -3.46 18.00 -7.79
N THR A 219 -3.66 17.27 -6.69
CA THR A 219 -3.56 17.79 -5.33
C THR A 219 -2.57 16.98 -4.50
N ILE A 220 -1.66 17.67 -3.83
CA ILE A 220 -0.67 17.09 -2.92
C ILE A 220 -0.92 17.64 -1.52
N ALA A 221 -0.83 16.78 -0.51
CA ALA A 221 -0.73 17.16 0.89
C ALA A 221 0.64 16.76 1.44
N VAL A 222 1.27 17.66 2.19
CA VAL A 222 2.57 17.44 2.84
C VAL A 222 2.48 17.77 4.32
N GLY A 223 2.79 16.80 5.18
CA GLY A 223 2.85 16.99 6.63
C GLY A 223 4.19 17.52 7.10
N ALA A 224 4.15 18.35 8.13
CA ALA A 224 5.28 18.88 8.89
C ALA A 224 4.91 18.73 10.38
N MET A 225 5.13 17.52 10.93
CA MET A 225 4.52 17.14 12.21
C MET A 225 5.12 17.89 13.41
N ASN A 226 6.32 18.45 13.26
CA ASN A 226 7.01 19.23 14.28
C ASN A 226 6.93 20.73 14.02
N GLU A 227 6.11 21.17 13.06
CA GLU A 227 5.92 22.60 12.87
C GLU A 227 5.28 23.22 14.12
N ASP A 228 5.89 24.31 14.58
CA ASP A 228 5.42 25.04 15.74
C ASP A 228 4.26 25.98 15.36
N GLY A 229 3.23 26.04 16.19
CA GLY A 229 2.43 27.24 16.28
C GLY A 229 0.97 27.09 16.66
N SER A 230 0.41 28.15 17.27
CA SER A 230 -0.96 28.12 17.82
C SER A 230 -2.05 28.51 16.81
N ALA A 231 -1.69 28.65 15.52
CA ALA A 231 -2.66 28.88 14.46
C ALA A 231 -3.69 27.75 14.41
N THR A 232 -4.96 28.06 14.12
CA THR A 232 -6.03 27.06 14.07
C THR A 232 -6.75 27.06 12.72
N GLY A 233 -7.20 25.87 12.31
CA GLY A 233 -7.97 25.69 11.09
C GLY A 233 -7.15 25.91 9.82
N VAL A 234 -7.71 26.64 8.85
CA VAL A 234 -7.12 26.77 7.51
C VAL A 234 -6.67 28.20 7.26
N ASN A 235 -5.42 28.36 6.82
CA ASN A 235 -4.76 29.63 6.51
C ASN A 235 -4.78 30.61 7.70
N GLY A 236 -4.63 30.07 8.92
CA GLY A 236 -4.43 30.86 10.12
C GLY A 236 -3.13 31.67 10.07
N ALA A 237 -3.07 32.74 10.86
CA ALA A 237 -1.84 33.53 10.99
C ALA A 237 -0.80 32.72 11.78
N ASP A 238 0.29 32.39 11.10
CA ASP A 238 1.40 31.68 11.68
C ASP A 238 1.99 32.42 12.89
N ASN A 239 2.30 31.64 13.92
CA ASN A 239 2.93 32.08 15.16
C ASN A 239 3.47 30.85 15.89
N ASP A 240 4.79 30.76 16.09
CA ASP A 240 5.51 29.65 16.76
C ASP A 240 5.19 29.50 18.27
N GLY A 241 3.92 29.67 18.66
CA GLY A 241 3.46 29.74 20.05
C GLY A 241 3.13 28.41 20.71
N THR A 242 3.10 27.30 19.96
CA THR A 242 2.73 25.95 20.43
C THR A 242 3.70 24.94 19.85
N ALA A 243 4.51 24.31 20.69
CA ALA A 243 5.62 23.47 20.24
C ALA A 243 5.13 22.16 19.62
N ASP A 244 5.71 21.74 18.49
CA ASP A 244 5.43 20.48 17.79
C ASP A 244 3.92 20.21 17.58
N SER A 245 3.15 21.28 17.37
CA SER A 245 1.70 21.20 17.14
C SER A 245 1.37 20.57 15.79
N GLY A 246 2.28 20.75 14.83
CA GLY A 246 2.25 20.19 13.50
C GLY A 246 1.34 20.91 12.51
N ALA A 247 1.64 20.76 11.23
CA ALA A 247 0.90 21.37 10.12
C ALA A 247 0.81 20.46 8.89
N VAL A 248 -0.13 20.78 7.99
CA VAL A 248 -0.22 20.21 6.64
C VAL A 248 -0.31 21.33 5.60
N TYR A 249 0.41 21.16 4.51
CA TYR A 249 0.46 22.10 3.39
C TYR A 249 -0.11 21.44 2.13
N ILE A 250 -1.03 22.15 1.47
CA ILE A 250 -1.71 21.67 0.26
C ILE A 250 -1.16 22.41 -0.94
N PHE A 251 -0.76 21.64 -1.95
CA PHE A 251 -0.33 22.14 -3.25
C PHE A 251 -1.25 21.62 -4.34
N THR A 252 -1.50 22.43 -5.36
CA THR A 252 -2.30 22.03 -6.52
C THR A 252 -1.60 22.36 -7.82
N ARG A 253 -1.81 21.53 -8.85
CA ARG A 253 -1.27 21.78 -10.19
C ARG A 253 -2.32 22.29 -11.17
N SER A 254 -1.86 23.13 -12.10
CA SER A 254 -2.54 23.46 -13.34
C SER A 254 -1.58 23.23 -14.50
N GLY A 255 -1.87 22.24 -15.35
CA GLY A 255 -0.90 21.73 -16.31
C GLY A 255 0.34 21.19 -15.60
N THR A 256 1.51 21.75 -15.88
CA THR A 256 2.77 21.36 -15.23
C THR A 256 3.18 22.26 -14.06
N THR A 257 2.38 23.29 -13.73
CA THR A 257 2.75 24.27 -12.69
C THR A 257 2.07 23.94 -11.36
N TRP A 258 2.87 23.75 -10.31
CA TRP A 258 2.39 23.58 -8.93
C TRP A 258 2.29 24.94 -8.22
N SER A 259 1.33 25.06 -7.30
CA SER A 259 1.12 26.25 -6.47
C SER A 259 0.66 25.85 -5.07
N HIS A 260 1.10 26.59 -4.06
CA HIS A 260 0.59 26.46 -2.69
C HIS A 260 -0.87 26.93 -2.63
N GLN A 261 -1.75 26.09 -2.09
CA GLN A 261 -3.19 26.35 -1.97
C GLN A 261 -3.61 26.63 -0.52
N ALA A 262 -3.09 25.87 0.44
CA ALA A 262 -3.53 26.01 1.83
C ALA A 262 -2.48 25.55 2.84
N TYR A 263 -2.45 26.24 3.98
CA TYR A 263 -1.81 25.84 5.23
C TYR A 263 -2.91 25.39 6.20
N VAL A 264 -2.77 24.20 6.78
CA VAL A 264 -3.81 23.53 7.57
C VAL A 264 -3.25 23.14 8.93
N LYS A 265 -3.99 23.51 9.97
CA LYS A 265 -3.72 23.26 11.39
C LYS A 265 -4.90 22.54 12.03
N ALA A 266 -4.64 21.82 13.11
CA ALA A 266 -5.69 21.36 14.02
C ALA A 266 -6.54 22.55 14.50
N SER A 267 -7.82 22.35 14.79
CA SER A 267 -8.69 23.43 15.32
C SER A 267 -8.52 23.66 16.82
N ASN A 268 -7.74 22.81 17.48
CA ASN A 268 -7.46 22.69 18.90
C ASN A 268 -5.97 22.35 19.08
N ALA A 269 -5.09 23.04 18.35
CA ALA A 269 -3.65 22.77 18.37
C ALA A 269 -3.08 22.77 19.80
N GLY A 270 -2.62 21.59 20.24
CA GLY A 270 -1.89 21.36 21.48
C GLY A 270 -0.39 21.19 21.24
N ASN A 271 0.38 21.28 22.32
CA ASN A 271 1.81 20.94 22.25
C ASN A 271 1.95 19.45 21.94
N THR A 272 2.88 19.10 21.08
CA THR A 272 3.23 17.70 20.74
C THR A 272 2.06 16.86 20.20
N ASP A 273 0.95 17.48 19.78
CA ASP A 273 -0.16 16.78 19.12
C ASP A 273 0.26 16.13 17.79
N GLN A 274 1.33 16.67 17.17
CA GLN A 274 1.92 16.18 15.93
C GLN A 274 0.93 16.09 14.76
N PHE A 275 0.10 17.12 14.59
CA PHE A 275 -0.81 17.19 13.45
C PHE A 275 -0.02 17.13 12.12
N GLY A 276 -0.42 16.25 11.20
CA GLY A 276 0.33 16.05 9.95
C GLY A 276 1.41 14.97 10.05
N ARG A 277 1.50 14.26 11.18
CA ARG A 277 2.31 13.04 11.29
C ARG A 277 2.03 12.04 10.17
N THR A 278 0.75 11.89 9.82
CA THR A 278 0.31 11.08 8.68
C THR A 278 -0.80 11.80 7.94
N VAL A 279 -0.79 11.73 6.61
CA VAL A 279 -1.78 12.35 5.73
C VAL A 279 -2.26 11.34 4.70
N ALA A 280 -3.55 11.35 4.41
CA ALA A 280 -4.14 10.58 3.31
C ALA A 280 -5.14 11.44 2.54
N LEU A 281 -5.17 11.29 1.22
CA LEU A 281 -5.93 12.15 0.32
C LEU A 281 -6.72 11.29 -0.67
N SER A 282 -8.02 11.58 -0.82
CA SER A 282 -8.86 11.00 -1.86
C SER A 282 -9.74 12.08 -2.46
N GLY A 283 -9.40 12.50 -3.68
CA GLY A 283 -10.02 13.63 -4.37
C GLY A 283 -9.99 14.91 -3.53
N ASP A 284 -11.17 15.37 -3.13
CA ASP A 284 -11.37 16.57 -2.33
C ASP A 284 -11.42 16.32 -0.81
N THR A 285 -11.07 15.12 -0.33
CA THR A 285 -11.08 14.76 1.09
C THR A 285 -9.67 14.47 1.59
N LEU A 286 -9.26 15.18 2.63
CA LEU A 286 -7.98 15.02 3.34
C LEU A 286 -8.26 14.48 4.74
N ALA A 287 -7.57 13.40 5.12
CA ALA A 287 -7.51 12.92 6.50
C ALA A 287 -6.10 13.18 7.05
N VAL A 288 -6.03 13.74 8.27
CA VAL A 288 -4.77 14.08 8.94
C VAL A 288 -4.75 13.46 10.32
N GLY A 289 -3.72 12.66 10.61
CA GLY A 289 -3.47 12.11 11.94
C GLY A 289 -2.72 13.07 12.84
N ALA A 290 -3.09 13.07 14.12
CA ALA A 290 -2.42 13.75 15.22
C ALA A 290 -2.33 12.76 16.39
N ALA A 291 -1.35 11.86 16.34
CA ALA A 291 -1.28 10.71 17.25
C ALA A 291 -0.93 11.09 18.70
N GLY A 292 -0.36 12.28 18.90
CA GLY A 292 -0.06 12.85 20.22
C GLY A 292 -1.20 13.68 20.80
N GLU A 293 -2.36 13.76 20.13
CA GLU A 293 -3.48 14.55 20.68
C GLU A 293 -4.01 13.95 21.99
N ASP A 294 -4.19 14.82 22.97
CA ASP A 294 -4.58 14.46 24.32
C ASP A 294 -6.04 14.84 24.59
N SER A 295 -6.97 13.88 24.54
CA SER A 295 -8.31 14.11 25.08
C SER A 295 -9.08 12.83 25.35
N ASN A 296 -10.03 12.90 26.29
CA ASN A 296 -10.97 11.83 26.61
C ASN A 296 -12.16 11.73 25.63
N LEU A 297 -12.16 12.50 24.54
CA LEU A 297 -13.27 12.48 23.59
C LEU A 297 -13.33 11.12 22.88
N THR A 298 -14.54 10.70 22.52
CA THR A 298 -14.77 9.43 21.79
C THR A 298 -15.66 9.66 20.58
N GLY A 299 -15.54 8.78 19.58
CA GLY A 299 -16.38 8.81 18.38
C GLY A 299 -16.11 10.00 17.46
N VAL A 300 -17.14 10.47 16.76
CA VAL A 300 -17.01 11.50 15.71
C VAL A 300 -17.72 12.78 16.14
N THR A 301 -16.99 13.89 16.12
CA THR A 301 -17.53 15.25 16.26
C THR A 301 -17.52 15.96 14.91
N ALA A 302 -18.61 16.65 14.57
CA ALA A 302 -18.67 17.47 13.36
C ALA A 302 -17.91 18.79 13.58
N GLY A 303 -16.99 19.13 12.67
CA GLY A 303 -16.13 20.31 12.82
C GLY A 303 -15.16 20.21 14.00
N SER A 304 -14.95 21.33 14.69
CA SER A 304 -13.99 21.45 15.79
C SER A 304 -14.47 20.81 17.09
N PRO A 305 -13.59 20.15 17.86
CA PRO A 305 -13.94 19.59 19.16
C PRO A 305 -14.19 20.69 20.20
N ASN A 306 -15.00 20.39 21.22
CA ASN A 306 -15.21 21.26 22.37
C ASN A 306 -14.50 20.67 23.60
N GLU A 307 -13.20 20.91 23.70
CA GLU A 307 -12.34 20.31 24.74
C GLU A 307 -12.52 20.92 26.13
N GLY A 308 -13.08 22.12 26.21
CA GLY A 308 -13.31 22.84 27.47
C GLY A 308 -14.21 22.11 28.47
N ALA A 309 -14.82 20.98 28.07
CA ALA A 309 -15.64 20.12 28.92
C ALA A 309 -14.92 18.84 29.40
N THR A 310 -13.82 18.40 28.78
CA THR A 310 -13.21 17.07 29.02
C THR A 310 -11.71 17.06 29.29
N GLY A 311 -10.98 18.13 28.95
CA GLY A 311 -9.53 18.27 29.21
C GLY A 311 -8.64 17.18 28.57
N ASN A 312 -7.32 17.39 28.66
CA ASN A 312 -6.25 16.48 28.23
C ASN A 312 -6.14 15.24 29.15
N GLY A 313 -7.26 14.56 29.40
CA GLY A 313 -7.35 13.53 30.43
C GLY A 313 -6.88 12.13 30.00
N SER A 314 -6.55 11.93 28.72
CA SER A 314 -5.91 10.72 28.19
C SER A 314 -4.78 11.16 27.26
N SER A 315 -3.54 11.03 27.73
CA SER A 315 -2.36 11.45 26.99
C SER A 315 -2.10 10.54 25.78
N ASP A 316 -1.62 11.09 24.66
CA ASP A 316 -1.25 10.37 23.44
C ASP A 316 -2.37 9.44 22.92
N SER A 317 -3.61 9.78 23.25
CA SER A 317 -4.78 9.01 22.86
C SER A 317 -5.07 9.13 21.36
N GLY A 318 -4.66 10.27 20.78
CA GLY A 318 -4.63 10.55 19.37
C GLY A 318 -5.98 10.92 18.77
N ALA A 319 -5.94 11.56 17.60
CA ALA A 319 -7.11 11.97 16.82
C ALA A 319 -6.85 11.96 15.30
N VAL A 320 -7.92 11.99 14.52
CA VAL A 320 -7.89 12.24 13.07
C VAL A 320 -8.82 13.40 12.71
N TYR A 321 -8.34 14.30 11.87
CA TYR A 321 -9.07 15.44 11.37
C TYR A 321 -9.38 15.25 9.90
N VAL A 322 -10.65 15.35 9.53
CA VAL A 322 -11.08 15.25 8.14
C VAL A 322 -11.42 16.63 7.60
N PHE A 323 -10.76 17.03 6.53
CA PHE A 323 -11.01 18.26 5.79
C PHE A 323 -11.59 17.94 4.42
N THR A 324 -12.47 18.81 3.94
CA THR A 324 -13.01 18.74 2.57
C THR A 324 -12.75 20.03 1.81
N ARG A 325 -12.55 19.90 0.50
CA ARG A 325 -12.35 21.02 -0.42
C ARG A 325 -13.64 21.35 -1.17
N SER A 326 -13.94 22.65 -1.28
CA SER A 326 -14.92 23.20 -2.21
C SER A 326 -14.31 24.35 -2.99
N GLY A 327 -14.13 24.16 -4.30
CA GLY A 327 -13.33 25.08 -5.12
C GLY A 327 -11.88 25.09 -4.65
N THR A 328 -11.41 26.22 -4.11
CA THR A 328 -10.07 26.36 -3.53
C THR A 328 -10.06 26.37 -2.01
N THR A 329 -11.23 26.29 -1.37
CA THR A 329 -11.38 26.43 0.08
C THR A 329 -11.42 25.07 0.75
N TRP A 330 -10.52 24.84 1.69
CA TRP A 330 -10.54 23.70 2.60
C TRP A 330 -11.28 24.07 3.89
N SER A 331 -12.05 23.13 4.43
CA SER A 331 -12.75 23.28 5.71
C SER A 331 -12.75 21.97 6.47
N GLN A 332 -12.58 22.03 7.80
CA GLN A 332 -12.70 20.84 8.63
C GLN A 332 -14.15 20.34 8.63
N GLN A 333 -14.34 19.11 8.19
CA GLN A 333 -15.62 18.41 8.18
C GLN A 333 -15.84 17.64 9.48
N ALA A 334 -14.80 16.97 9.99
CA ALA A 334 -14.91 16.13 11.18
C ALA A 334 -13.64 16.09 12.01
N TYR A 335 -13.83 15.78 13.29
CA TYR A 335 -12.84 15.36 14.25
C TYR A 335 -13.21 13.94 14.71
N VAL A 336 -12.27 13.01 14.58
CA VAL A 336 -12.51 11.57 14.72
C VAL A 336 -11.61 11.02 15.83
N LYS A 337 -12.23 10.31 16.76
CA LYS A 337 -11.63 9.59 17.87
C LYS A 337 -11.98 8.11 17.81
N ALA A 338 -11.20 7.29 18.51
CA ALA A 338 -11.59 5.94 18.84
C ALA A 338 -12.92 5.93 19.62
N SER A 339 -13.69 4.86 19.51
CA SER A 339 -14.90 4.65 20.34
C SER A 339 -14.58 4.34 21.80
N ASN A 340 -13.36 3.87 22.06
CA ASN A 340 -12.81 3.41 23.32
C ASN A 340 -11.45 4.08 23.59
N THR A 341 -11.37 5.40 23.41
CA THR A 341 -10.17 6.20 23.64
C THR A 341 -9.44 5.82 24.94
N GLY A 342 -8.22 5.31 24.81
CA GLY A 342 -7.28 5.07 25.90
C GLY A 342 -6.03 5.94 25.80
N ALA A 343 -5.34 6.12 26.92
CA ALA A 343 -4.06 6.82 26.94
C ALA A 343 -2.97 5.96 26.27
N GLY A 344 -2.18 6.56 25.38
CA GLY A 344 -1.12 5.85 24.65
C GLY A 344 -1.60 5.01 23.47
N ASP A 345 -2.91 4.97 23.17
CA ASP A 345 -3.46 4.23 22.03
C ASP A 345 -2.89 4.71 20.68
N ASN A 346 -2.45 5.97 20.62
CA ASN A 346 -1.94 6.64 19.44
C ASN A 346 -2.91 6.55 18.24
N PHE A 347 -4.20 6.79 18.46
CA PHE A 347 -5.18 6.80 17.37
C PHE A 347 -4.81 7.85 16.31
N GLY A 348 -4.79 7.48 15.04
CA GLY A 348 -4.28 8.37 13.98
C GLY A 348 -2.77 8.25 13.76
N TYR A 349 -2.11 7.24 14.34
CA TYR A 349 -0.71 6.94 14.02
C TYR A 349 -0.51 6.65 12.53
N SER A 350 -1.47 5.93 11.93
CA SER A 350 -1.56 5.68 10.49
C SER A 350 -2.97 5.99 10.01
N VAL A 351 -3.10 6.58 8.81
CA VAL A 351 -4.41 6.89 8.18
C VAL A 351 -4.39 6.48 6.71
N ALA A 352 -5.51 5.95 6.23
CA ALA A 352 -5.73 5.70 4.81
C ALA A 352 -7.17 6.09 4.45
N ILE A 353 -7.38 6.64 3.26
CA ILE A 353 -8.71 7.02 2.80
C ILE A 353 -8.89 6.66 1.32
N ASP A 354 -10.01 6.04 1.00
CA ASP A 354 -10.46 5.85 -0.37
C ASP A 354 -11.96 6.17 -0.49
N GLY A 355 -12.26 7.23 -1.22
CA GLY A 355 -13.59 7.79 -1.41
C GLY A 355 -14.28 8.14 -0.09
N GLU A 356 -15.17 7.26 0.34
CA GLU A 356 -16.02 7.42 1.53
C GLU A 356 -15.60 6.51 2.69
N THR A 357 -14.50 5.77 2.56
CA THR A 357 -13.98 4.85 3.58
C THR A 357 -12.67 5.38 4.15
N LEU A 358 -12.60 5.53 5.47
CA LEU A 358 -11.43 5.98 6.22
C LEU A 358 -11.00 4.86 7.17
N GLY A 359 -9.74 4.44 7.09
CA GLY A 359 -9.10 3.57 8.04
C GLY A 359 -8.18 4.38 8.96
N VAL A 360 -8.16 4.04 10.25
CA VAL A 360 -7.31 4.69 11.25
C VAL A 360 -6.65 3.66 12.14
N GLY A 361 -5.31 3.65 12.17
CA GLY A 361 -4.54 2.81 13.07
C GLY A 361 -4.36 3.45 14.46
N ALA A 362 -4.42 2.61 15.48
CA ALA A 362 -4.12 2.90 16.88
C ALA A 362 -3.17 1.81 17.38
N ARG A 363 -1.87 1.96 17.09
CA ARG A 363 -0.87 0.91 17.32
C ARG A 363 -0.66 0.59 18.80
N GLY A 364 -1.05 1.49 19.69
CA GLY A 364 -0.91 1.34 21.13
C GLY A 364 -2.11 0.68 21.82
N GLU A 365 -3.22 0.48 21.10
CA GLU A 365 -4.45 -0.04 21.70
C GLU A 365 -4.27 -1.39 22.39
N GLU A 366 -4.84 -1.53 23.59
CA GLU A 366 -4.45 -2.58 24.54
C GLU A 366 -5.44 -3.76 24.65
N SER A 367 -6.40 -3.89 23.74
CA SER A 367 -7.37 -4.97 23.80
C SER A 367 -6.82 -6.30 23.32
N ASN A 368 -7.19 -7.37 24.03
CA ASN A 368 -6.94 -8.75 23.60
C ASN A 368 -7.99 -9.29 22.61
N ALA A 369 -8.88 -8.45 22.10
CA ALA A 369 -9.83 -8.83 21.08
C ALA A 369 -9.12 -9.38 19.82
N VAL A 370 -9.79 -10.32 19.15
CA VAL A 370 -9.33 -10.90 17.87
C VAL A 370 -10.36 -10.66 16.78
N GLY A 371 -9.88 -10.52 15.54
CA GLY A 371 -10.74 -10.35 14.37
C GLY A 371 -11.55 -9.06 14.38
N ILE A 372 -12.83 -9.14 14.01
CA ILE A 372 -13.67 -7.96 13.72
C ILE A 372 -14.73 -7.75 14.80
N ASN A 373 -14.84 -6.52 15.29
CA ASN A 373 -15.85 -6.07 16.25
C ASN A 373 -15.86 -6.86 17.56
N GLY A 374 -14.68 -7.24 18.05
CA GLY A 374 -14.50 -7.81 19.38
C GLY A 374 -14.75 -6.81 20.52
N ASN A 375 -14.47 -7.22 21.76
CA ASN A 375 -14.66 -6.38 22.94
C ASN A 375 -13.59 -5.27 23.02
N GLN A 376 -14.00 -4.04 22.76
CA GLN A 376 -13.14 -2.84 22.77
C GLN A 376 -12.87 -2.30 24.19
N ALA A 377 -13.59 -2.75 25.21
CA ALA A 377 -13.42 -2.27 26.59
C ALA A 377 -12.41 -3.10 27.40
N ASN A 378 -11.64 -3.96 26.73
CA ASN A 378 -10.60 -4.76 27.36
C ASN A 378 -9.27 -4.05 27.12
N ASP A 379 -8.47 -3.88 28.17
CA ASP A 379 -7.13 -3.26 28.09
C ASP A 379 -6.09 -4.18 28.76
N SER A 380 -6.10 -5.47 28.41
CA SER A 380 -5.28 -6.50 29.06
C SER A 380 -4.06 -6.95 28.25
N MET A 381 -3.83 -6.37 27.07
CA MET A 381 -2.79 -6.77 26.12
C MET A 381 -2.10 -5.54 25.53
N SER A 382 -1.13 -5.02 26.28
CA SER A 382 -0.42 -3.78 25.93
C SER A 382 0.17 -3.80 24.52
N PHE A 383 -0.02 -2.68 23.80
CA PHE A 383 0.49 -2.48 22.44
C PHE A 383 0.11 -3.58 21.44
N ALA A 384 -1.02 -4.25 21.64
CA ALA A 384 -1.57 -5.19 20.66
C ALA A 384 -1.96 -4.47 19.36
N GLY A 385 -2.47 -3.24 19.49
CA GLY A 385 -2.83 -2.36 18.40
C GLY A 385 -4.17 -2.71 17.73
N ALA A 386 -4.81 -1.72 17.11
CA ALA A 386 -6.10 -1.87 16.44
C ALA A 386 -6.20 -0.98 15.20
N VAL A 387 -7.18 -1.28 14.33
CA VAL A 387 -7.61 -0.40 13.25
C VAL A 387 -9.11 -0.14 13.34
N TYR A 388 -9.51 1.11 13.14
CA TYR A 388 -10.91 1.54 13.12
C TYR A 388 -11.27 1.95 11.71
N VAL A 389 -12.37 1.42 11.19
CA VAL A 389 -12.88 1.77 9.86
C VAL A 389 -14.12 2.64 10.02
N PHE A 390 -14.12 3.79 9.36
CA PHE A 390 -15.23 4.74 9.31
C PHE A 390 -15.74 4.86 7.87
N THR A 391 -17.04 5.10 7.73
CA THR A 391 -17.66 5.40 6.44
C THR A 391 -18.40 6.73 6.48
N ARG A 392 -18.36 7.47 5.37
CA ARG A 392 -19.06 8.74 5.21
C ARG A 392 -20.39 8.56 4.49
N SER A 393 -21.44 9.18 5.02
CA SER A 393 -22.71 9.40 4.33
C SER A 393 -23.07 10.88 4.38
N GLY A 394 -23.09 11.53 3.22
CA GLY A 394 -23.14 13.00 3.14
C GLY A 394 -21.91 13.62 3.80
N THR A 395 -22.11 14.31 4.93
CA THR A 395 -21.03 14.93 5.73
C THR A 395 -20.73 14.16 7.02
N THR A 396 -21.45 13.09 7.31
CA THR A 396 -21.36 12.38 8.58
C THR A 396 -20.48 11.16 8.44
N TRP A 397 -19.41 11.09 9.24
CA TRP A 397 -18.60 9.89 9.40
C TRP A 397 -19.12 9.05 10.56
N THR A 398 -19.16 7.74 10.37
CA THR A 398 -19.57 6.78 11.40
C THR A 398 -18.62 5.58 11.40
N GLN A 399 -18.23 5.10 12.57
CA GLN A 399 -17.46 3.88 12.69
C GLN A 399 -18.28 2.69 12.18
N GLN A 400 -17.72 1.99 11.20
CA GLN A 400 -18.29 0.79 10.59
C GLN A 400 -17.66 -0.48 11.20
N ALA A 401 -16.38 -0.46 11.57
CA ALA A 401 -15.70 -1.61 12.15
C ALA A 401 -14.59 -1.24 13.12
N TYR A 402 -14.30 -2.17 14.02
CA TYR A 402 -13.09 -2.27 14.83
C TYR A 402 -12.37 -3.57 14.43
N VAL A 403 -11.10 -3.47 14.08
CA VAL A 403 -10.32 -4.52 13.41
C VAL A 403 -9.09 -4.85 14.25
N LYS A 404 -8.91 -6.13 14.53
CA LYS A 404 -7.78 -6.71 15.22
C LYS A 404 -7.19 -7.84 14.39
N ALA A 405 -5.92 -8.17 14.64
CA ALA A 405 -5.30 -9.37 14.11
C ALA A 405 -6.11 -10.63 14.50
N SER A 406 -6.02 -11.69 13.69
CA SER A 406 -6.61 -12.99 14.05
C SER A 406 -5.88 -13.67 15.21
N ASN A 407 -4.62 -13.30 15.43
CA ASN A 407 -3.70 -13.85 16.40
C ASN A 407 -3.08 -12.73 17.26
N THR A 408 -3.91 -11.80 17.75
CA THR A 408 -3.51 -10.67 18.58
C THR A 408 -2.54 -11.08 19.70
N GLY A 409 -1.35 -10.50 19.69
CA GLY A 409 -0.30 -10.65 20.70
C GLY A 409 0.09 -9.31 21.36
N THR A 410 0.75 -9.41 22.51
CA THR A 410 1.32 -8.25 23.20
C THR A 410 2.47 -7.68 22.39
N GLY A 411 2.45 -6.38 22.13
CA GLY A 411 3.55 -5.73 21.42
C GLY A 411 3.51 -5.87 19.90
N ASP A 412 2.56 -6.59 19.29
CA ASP A 412 2.47 -6.76 17.84
C ASP A 412 2.24 -5.45 17.07
N ARG A 413 1.73 -4.41 17.75
CA ARG A 413 1.48 -3.06 17.21
C ARG A 413 0.69 -3.07 15.91
N PHE A 414 -0.34 -3.91 15.83
CA PHE A 414 -1.24 -3.98 14.69
C PHE A 414 -1.84 -2.59 14.39
N GLY A 415 -1.82 -2.17 13.12
CA GLY A 415 -2.24 -0.82 12.74
C GLY A 415 -1.09 0.21 12.68
N SER A 416 0.16 -0.23 12.82
CA SER A 416 1.34 0.64 12.62
C SER A 416 1.43 1.20 11.20
N SER A 417 0.95 0.45 10.21
CA SER A 417 0.78 0.91 8.83
C SER A 417 -0.53 0.38 8.27
N ILE A 418 -1.22 1.18 7.44
CA ILE A 418 -2.46 0.76 6.77
C ILE A 418 -2.51 1.29 5.34
N ALA A 419 -3.19 0.56 4.47
CA ALA A 419 -3.52 1.00 3.11
C ALA A 419 -4.94 0.55 2.73
N LEU A 420 -5.66 1.38 1.99
CA LEU A 420 -7.03 1.12 1.55
C LEU A 420 -7.13 1.24 0.02
N SER A 421 -7.81 0.28 -0.59
CA SER A 421 -8.20 0.32 -1.99
C SER A 421 -9.59 -0.32 -2.14
N GLY A 422 -10.60 0.50 -2.38
CA GLY A 422 -12.00 0.14 -2.42
C GLY A 422 -12.45 -0.57 -1.15
N ASP A 423 -12.83 -1.83 -1.31
CA ASP A 423 -13.29 -2.70 -0.23
C ASP A 423 -12.17 -3.55 0.39
N THR A 424 -10.90 -3.27 0.11
CA THR A 424 -9.75 -4.00 0.65
C THR A 424 -8.91 -3.10 1.56
N LEU A 425 -8.62 -3.59 2.76
CA LEU A 425 -7.77 -2.95 3.78
C LEU A 425 -6.56 -3.85 4.04
N ALA A 426 -5.36 -3.31 3.88
CA ALA A 426 -4.12 -3.94 4.34
C ALA A 426 -3.65 -3.27 5.64
N VAL A 427 -3.14 -4.08 6.58
CA VAL A 427 -2.67 -3.62 7.89
C VAL A 427 -1.35 -4.28 8.24
N GLY A 428 -0.35 -3.50 8.62
CA GLY A 428 0.93 -3.99 9.14
C GLY A 428 0.93 -4.15 10.67
N ALA A 429 1.63 -5.18 11.14
CA ALA A 429 1.96 -5.47 12.53
C ALA A 429 3.45 -5.85 12.58
N PRO A 430 4.37 -4.86 12.52
CA PRO A 430 5.80 -5.10 12.30
C PRO A 430 6.46 -5.91 13.42
N THR A 431 5.87 -5.95 14.61
CA THR A 431 6.45 -6.63 15.78
C THR A 431 5.68 -7.91 16.13
N GLU A 432 4.92 -8.46 15.18
CA GLU A 432 4.28 -9.76 15.35
C GLU A 432 5.30 -10.91 15.27
N ASP A 433 5.16 -11.89 16.17
CA ASP A 433 6.20 -12.90 16.40
C ASP A 433 6.02 -14.21 15.62
N GLY A 434 5.05 -14.35 14.71
CA GLY A 434 4.74 -15.64 14.09
C GLY A 434 5.88 -16.18 13.21
N ASN A 435 6.15 -17.49 13.24
CA ASN A 435 7.24 -18.09 12.44
C ASN A 435 6.83 -18.61 11.05
N GLY A 436 5.57 -18.38 10.64
CA GLY A 436 5.05 -18.84 9.35
C GLY A 436 5.70 -18.16 8.15
N THR A 437 5.53 -18.72 6.95
CA THR A 437 5.99 -18.12 5.68
C THR A 437 4.88 -18.04 4.64
N GLY A 438 4.90 -16.98 3.83
CA GLY A 438 3.93 -16.76 2.76
C GLY A 438 2.53 -16.37 3.25
N ALA A 439 1.49 -16.73 2.48
CA ALA A 439 0.11 -16.34 2.75
C ALA A 439 -0.67 -17.44 3.50
N ASN A 440 -1.31 -17.03 4.59
CA ASN A 440 -2.05 -17.85 5.55
C ASN A 440 -1.29 -19.05 6.11
N PRO A 441 -0.03 -18.88 6.58
CA PRO A 441 0.67 -19.96 7.23
C PRO A 441 0.03 -20.30 8.59
N PRO A 442 0.21 -21.53 9.10
CA PRO A 442 -0.15 -21.86 10.47
C PRO A 442 0.65 -21.02 11.47
N ASP A 443 -0.03 -20.44 12.45
CA ASP A 443 0.61 -19.76 13.57
C ASP A 443 0.97 -20.78 14.66
N SER A 444 2.22 -21.25 14.67
CA SER A 444 2.63 -22.43 15.45
C SER A 444 3.99 -22.32 16.15
N GLY A 445 4.62 -21.16 16.10
CA GLY A 445 5.88 -20.89 16.77
C GLY A 445 6.27 -19.42 16.66
N THR A 446 7.33 -19.03 17.38
CA THR A 446 7.72 -17.62 17.53
C THR A 446 9.11 -17.33 16.97
N ILE A 447 9.21 -16.27 16.18
CA ILE A 447 10.42 -15.57 15.76
C ILE A 447 10.20 -14.10 16.11
N VAL A 448 10.97 -13.61 17.08
CA VAL A 448 10.81 -12.27 17.68
C VAL A 448 10.83 -11.18 16.62
N ASP A 449 9.82 -10.31 16.65
CA ASP A 449 9.64 -9.13 15.79
C ASP A 449 9.82 -9.44 14.29
N SER A 450 9.42 -10.64 13.86
CA SER A 450 9.50 -11.03 12.45
C SER A 450 8.48 -10.30 11.57
N GLY A 451 7.40 -9.83 12.18
CA GLY A 451 6.39 -8.95 11.60
C GLY A 451 5.40 -9.63 10.65
N ALA A 452 4.21 -9.05 10.53
CA ALA A 452 3.14 -9.55 9.68
C ALA A 452 2.39 -8.43 8.95
N ALA A 453 1.71 -8.81 7.87
CA ALA A 453 0.66 -8.00 7.27
C ALA A 453 -0.65 -8.79 7.20
N TYR A 454 -1.77 -8.10 7.31
CA TYR A 454 -3.11 -8.68 7.29
C TYR A 454 -3.94 -7.98 6.22
N VAL A 455 -4.73 -8.74 5.47
CA VAL A 455 -5.65 -8.21 4.47
C VAL A 455 -7.07 -8.52 4.88
N PHE A 456 -7.91 -7.49 4.92
CA PHE A 456 -9.33 -7.56 5.19
C PHE A 456 -10.11 -7.10 3.96
N THR A 457 -11.28 -7.70 3.75
CA THR A 457 -12.20 -7.35 2.66
C THR A 457 -13.58 -7.05 3.19
N ARG A 458 -14.27 -6.10 2.55
CA ARG A 458 -15.64 -5.70 2.85
C ARG A 458 -16.63 -6.29 1.83
N SER A 459 -17.74 -6.79 2.33
CA SER A 459 -18.92 -7.12 1.53
C SER A 459 -20.15 -6.47 2.17
N GLY A 460 -20.71 -5.46 1.49
CA GLY A 460 -21.72 -4.59 2.06
C GLY A 460 -21.15 -3.78 3.23
N THR A 461 -21.60 -4.07 4.45
CA THR A 461 -21.07 -3.44 5.68
C THR A 461 -20.18 -4.36 6.51
N THR A 462 -19.98 -5.61 6.06
CA THR A 462 -19.28 -6.63 6.83
C THR A 462 -17.84 -6.75 6.37
N TRP A 463 -16.91 -6.58 7.30
CA TRP A 463 -15.48 -6.84 7.09
C TRP A 463 -15.12 -8.26 7.52
N SER A 464 -14.18 -8.88 6.80
CA SER A 464 -13.61 -10.19 7.13
C SER A 464 -12.14 -10.26 6.74
N GLN A 465 -11.32 -10.94 7.52
CA GLN A 465 -9.93 -11.22 7.17
C GLN A 465 -9.88 -12.18 5.98
N GLN A 466 -9.18 -11.77 4.94
CA GLN A 466 -8.90 -12.57 3.74
C GLN A 466 -7.51 -13.20 3.80
N ALA A 467 -6.53 -12.52 4.40
CA ALA A 467 -5.17 -13.05 4.51
C ALA A 467 -4.46 -12.60 5.80
N TYR A 468 -3.61 -13.50 6.30
CA TYR A 468 -2.46 -13.24 7.17
C TYR A 468 -1.21 -13.52 6.34
N ILE A 469 -0.29 -12.56 6.24
CA ILE A 469 0.84 -12.59 5.31
C ILE A 469 2.13 -12.47 6.11
N LYS A 470 3.06 -13.39 5.81
CA LYS A 470 4.44 -13.40 6.27
C LYS A 470 5.38 -13.38 5.08
N THR A 471 6.64 -13.02 5.30
CA THR A 471 7.68 -13.10 4.26
C THR A 471 7.92 -14.55 3.85
N SER A 472 8.58 -14.74 2.70
CA SER A 472 9.08 -16.06 2.28
C SER A 472 10.30 -16.52 3.09
N ASN A 473 10.96 -15.59 3.76
CA ASN A 473 12.25 -15.72 4.43
C ASN A 473 12.20 -15.19 5.87
N THR A 474 11.12 -15.48 6.61
CA THR A 474 10.86 -14.97 7.97
C THR A 474 12.09 -15.06 8.89
N GLY A 475 12.72 -13.91 9.13
CA GLY A 475 13.83 -13.70 10.05
C GLY A 475 13.39 -13.00 11.33
N GLY A 476 14.26 -13.04 12.34
CA GLY A 476 14.02 -12.31 13.58
C GLY A 476 14.40 -10.86 13.41
N LEU A 477 13.56 -9.97 13.93
CA LEU A 477 13.74 -8.52 13.85
C LEU A 477 13.56 -7.95 12.44
N ASP A 478 13.14 -8.72 11.43
CA ASP A 478 12.92 -8.22 10.06
C ASP A 478 11.83 -7.12 9.97
N GLN A 479 10.93 -7.05 10.95
CA GLN A 479 9.86 -6.06 11.05
C GLN A 479 8.92 -5.99 9.83
N PHE A 480 8.63 -7.14 9.20
CA PHE A 480 7.72 -7.19 8.05
C PHE A 480 6.34 -6.59 8.37
N GLY A 481 5.81 -5.76 7.48
CA GLY A 481 4.61 -4.95 7.77
C GLY A 481 4.95 -3.55 8.29
N TRP A 482 6.23 -3.16 8.26
CA TRP A 482 6.70 -1.80 8.56
C TRP A 482 5.90 -0.73 7.81
N LYS A 483 5.76 -0.90 6.49
CA LYS A 483 4.84 -0.16 5.63
C LYS A 483 4.09 -1.12 4.72
N VAL A 484 2.84 -0.78 4.44
CA VAL A 484 2.00 -1.44 3.44
C VAL A 484 1.51 -0.41 2.43
N ALA A 485 1.47 -0.78 1.15
CA ALA A 485 0.83 -0.01 0.08
C ALA A 485 -0.05 -0.94 -0.76
N LEU A 486 -1.23 -0.48 -1.15
CA LEU A 486 -2.25 -1.31 -1.79
C LEU A 486 -2.90 -0.56 -2.95
N ASP A 487 -2.96 -1.18 -4.12
CA ASP A 487 -3.79 -0.75 -5.23
C ASP A 487 -4.45 -1.95 -5.90
N GLY A 488 -5.78 -2.02 -5.80
CA GLY A 488 -6.60 -3.13 -6.27
C GLY A 488 -6.14 -4.48 -5.72
N ASP A 489 -5.52 -5.27 -6.59
CA ASP A 489 -5.04 -6.62 -6.31
C ASP A 489 -3.52 -6.68 -6.10
N THR A 490 -2.82 -5.55 -6.04
CA THR A 490 -1.38 -5.46 -5.77
C THR A 490 -1.14 -4.92 -4.36
N LEU A 491 -0.43 -5.68 -3.55
CA LEU A 491 -0.01 -5.30 -2.19
C LEU A 491 1.52 -5.27 -2.14
N ILE A 492 2.08 -4.18 -1.64
CA ILE A 492 3.49 -4.06 -1.30
C ILE A 492 3.60 -4.06 0.22
N VAL A 493 4.51 -4.87 0.75
CA VAL A 493 4.82 -4.89 2.19
C VAL A 493 6.32 -4.77 2.36
N SER A 494 6.78 -3.87 3.23
CA SER A 494 8.20 -3.73 3.53
C SER A 494 8.62 -4.43 4.82
N ALA A 495 9.90 -4.80 4.85
CA ALA A 495 10.67 -5.25 6.01
C ALA A 495 11.85 -4.28 6.14
N ALA A 496 11.63 -3.21 6.90
CA ALA A 496 12.58 -2.11 7.14
C ALA A 496 12.38 -1.64 8.59
N ASN A 497 13.29 -0.83 9.11
CA ASN A 497 13.33 -0.48 10.53
C ASN A 497 12.94 1.00 10.81
N GLU A 498 12.69 1.32 12.08
CA GLU A 498 12.51 2.71 12.59
C GLU A 498 13.77 3.28 13.25
N GLN A 499 14.70 2.42 13.70
CA GLN A 499 15.61 2.75 14.80
C GLN A 499 17.09 2.55 14.46
N VAL A 500 17.73 3.65 14.06
CA VAL A 500 19.16 3.89 13.72
C VAL A 500 20.20 3.39 14.74
N THR A 501 19.82 2.74 15.85
CA THR A 501 20.75 2.39 16.94
C THR A 501 20.81 0.92 17.32
N ILE A 502 19.96 0.05 16.75
CA ILE A 502 20.01 -1.39 16.94
C ILE A 502 19.55 -2.08 15.65
N ASP A 503 20.34 -3.06 15.20
CA ASP A 503 20.14 -3.92 14.02
C ASP A 503 18.78 -4.65 14.12
N LEU A 504 17.80 -4.19 13.33
CA LEU A 504 16.38 -4.57 13.42
C LEU A 504 15.68 -4.59 12.03
N GLY A 505 16.38 -4.90 10.94
CA GLY A 505 15.83 -4.93 9.58
C GLY A 505 16.09 -6.25 8.85
N GLU A 506 15.50 -6.41 7.65
CA GLU A 506 15.96 -7.48 6.75
C GLU A 506 17.35 -7.14 6.24
N ASP A 507 18.29 -8.02 6.54
CA ASP A 507 19.66 -7.88 6.07
C ASP A 507 19.83 -8.70 4.83
N SER A 508 20.48 -8.18 3.79
CA SER A 508 20.90 -8.99 2.65
C SER A 508 21.77 -8.18 1.71
N VAL A 509 22.88 -8.74 1.21
CA VAL A 509 23.61 -8.13 0.08
C VAL A 509 22.95 -8.39 -1.28
N ALA A 510 21.76 -9.02 -1.28
CA ALA A 510 20.97 -9.18 -2.50
C ALA A 510 20.71 -7.81 -3.14
N THR A 511 20.87 -7.74 -4.45
CA THR A 511 20.61 -6.55 -5.26
C THR A 511 19.49 -6.82 -6.25
N GLY A 512 18.70 -5.79 -6.55
CA GLY A 512 17.62 -5.87 -7.54
C GLY A 512 16.46 -6.79 -7.12
N ILE A 513 15.96 -7.61 -8.04
CA ILE A 513 14.71 -8.35 -7.85
C ILE A 513 14.99 -9.86 -7.73
N ASN A 514 14.42 -10.50 -6.70
CA ASN A 514 14.58 -11.91 -6.35
C ASN A 514 16.04 -12.37 -6.20
N GLY A 515 16.88 -11.52 -5.59
CA GLY A 515 18.17 -11.95 -5.10
C GLY A 515 18.05 -13.03 -3.99
N ASN A 516 19.18 -13.44 -3.41
CA ASN A 516 19.17 -14.50 -2.40
C ASN A 516 18.48 -14.04 -1.10
N GLN A 517 17.23 -14.45 -0.91
CA GLN A 517 16.40 -14.06 0.25
C GLN A 517 16.85 -14.71 1.57
N SER A 518 17.75 -15.70 1.54
CA SER A 518 18.28 -16.32 2.76
C SER A 518 19.62 -15.73 3.20
N ASP A 519 20.09 -14.70 2.51
CA ASP A 519 21.33 -14.01 2.82
C ASP A 519 21.05 -12.90 3.82
N ASN A 520 21.71 -12.91 4.98
CA ASN A 520 21.54 -11.97 6.09
C ASN A 520 22.82 -11.18 6.41
N SER A 521 23.57 -10.76 5.38
CA SER A 521 24.94 -10.24 5.52
C SER A 521 25.13 -8.73 5.38
N ALA A 522 24.08 -7.97 5.04
CA ALA A 522 24.12 -6.50 5.04
C ALA A 522 23.04 -5.91 5.94
N THR A 523 23.46 -5.56 7.16
CA THR A 523 22.64 -4.97 8.22
C THR A 523 21.78 -3.80 7.72
N ASP A 524 20.50 -3.81 8.07
CA ASP A 524 19.53 -2.72 7.87
C ASP A 524 19.42 -2.24 6.41
N SER A 525 19.72 -3.13 5.47
CA SER A 525 19.64 -2.84 4.04
C SER A 525 18.20 -2.81 3.51
N GLY A 526 17.27 -3.50 4.18
CA GLY A 526 15.82 -3.41 4.00
C GLY A 526 15.27 -4.04 2.70
N ALA A 527 14.01 -4.43 2.68
CA ALA A 527 13.39 -5.11 1.53
C ALA A 527 11.91 -4.78 1.31
N ALA A 528 11.45 -4.86 0.06
CA ALA A 528 10.04 -4.79 -0.31
C ALA A 528 9.55 -6.10 -0.94
N TYR A 529 8.34 -6.54 -0.57
CA TYR A 529 7.72 -7.76 -1.05
C TYR A 529 6.45 -7.41 -1.83
N VAL A 530 6.34 -7.94 -3.05
CA VAL A 530 5.18 -7.72 -3.92
C VAL A 530 4.27 -8.93 -3.83
N PHE A 531 3.03 -8.73 -3.41
CA PHE A 531 1.97 -9.73 -3.38
C PHE A 531 0.88 -9.38 -4.39
N ARG A 532 0.32 -10.40 -5.03
CA ARG A 532 -0.83 -10.25 -5.93
C ARG A 532 -1.98 -11.13 -5.49
N ARG A 533 -3.20 -10.61 -5.59
CA ARG A 533 -4.44 -11.35 -5.37
C ARG A 533 -4.97 -11.89 -6.68
N VAL A 534 -5.27 -13.20 -6.70
CA VAL A 534 -6.06 -13.83 -7.77
C VAL A 534 -7.27 -14.46 -7.12
N SER A 535 -8.46 -14.01 -7.49
CA SER A 535 -9.72 -14.34 -6.80
C SER A 535 -9.63 -13.94 -5.31
N THR A 536 -9.47 -14.90 -4.39
CA THR A 536 -9.34 -14.66 -2.95
C THR A 536 -7.96 -14.96 -2.39
N THR A 537 -7.05 -15.45 -3.21
CA THR A 537 -5.74 -15.94 -2.76
C THR A 537 -4.68 -14.91 -3.04
N TRP A 538 -3.95 -14.52 -2.00
CA TRP A 538 -2.74 -13.71 -2.10
C TRP A 538 -1.53 -14.60 -2.22
N SER A 539 -0.58 -14.22 -3.07
CA SER A 539 0.71 -14.90 -3.16
C SER A 539 1.82 -13.90 -3.50
N GLN A 540 3.00 -14.15 -2.93
CA GLN A 540 4.19 -13.36 -3.21
C GLN A 540 4.62 -13.58 -4.66
N GLN A 541 4.89 -12.49 -5.36
CA GLN A 541 5.35 -12.45 -6.74
C GLN A 541 6.81 -12.02 -6.84
N ALA A 542 7.25 -11.13 -5.96
CA ALA A 542 8.61 -10.63 -5.96
C ALA A 542 9.11 -10.26 -4.55
N TYR A 543 10.42 -10.32 -4.40
CA TYR A 543 11.24 -9.72 -3.36
C TYR A 543 12.14 -8.69 -4.05
N VAL A 544 12.16 -7.46 -3.55
CA VAL A 544 12.78 -6.31 -4.20
C VAL A 544 13.77 -5.68 -3.23
N LYS A 545 14.98 -5.45 -3.73
CA LYS A 545 16.10 -4.75 -3.08
C LYS A 545 16.58 -3.60 -3.96
N ALA A 546 17.34 -2.70 -3.36
CA ALA A 546 18.07 -1.68 -4.11
C ALA A 546 18.99 -2.32 -5.17
N SER A 547 19.26 -1.62 -6.27
CA SER A 547 20.24 -2.06 -7.27
C SER A 547 21.69 -1.95 -6.78
N ASN A 548 21.92 -1.14 -5.75
CA ASN A 548 23.19 -0.81 -5.12
C ASN A 548 23.15 -1.02 -3.59
N THR A 549 22.48 -2.08 -3.13
CA THR A 549 22.29 -2.40 -1.71
C THR A 549 23.52 -2.13 -0.85
N GLY A 550 23.43 -1.11 0.00
CA GLY A 550 24.35 -0.83 1.10
C GLY A 550 23.76 -1.25 2.44
N SER A 551 24.63 -1.46 3.41
CA SER A 551 24.22 -1.50 4.82
C SER A 551 23.67 -0.13 5.23
N ASP A 552 22.69 -0.12 6.13
CA ASP A 552 22.07 1.08 6.69
C ASP A 552 21.33 1.99 5.69
N ASP A 553 21.21 1.61 4.40
CA ASP A 553 20.47 2.40 3.39
C ASP A 553 18.94 2.45 3.66
N GLU A 554 18.43 1.54 4.50
CA GLU A 554 17.01 1.37 4.84
C GLU A 554 16.09 1.35 3.61
N PHE A 555 16.39 0.48 2.62
CA PHE A 555 15.52 0.31 1.46
C PHE A 555 14.12 -0.15 1.90
N ALA A 556 13.10 0.42 1.28
CA ALA A 556 11.69 0.19 1.61
C ALA A 556 11.25 0.73 2.98
N HIS A 557 11.96 1.73 3.52
CA HIS A 557 11.45 2.57 4.61
C HIS A 557 10.08 3.16 4.29
N SER A 558 9.85 3.51 3.01
CA SER A 558 8.56 3.93 2.47
C SER A 558 8.25 3.24 1.14
N VAL A 559 6.97 2.96 0.89
CA VAL A 559 6.48 2.29 -0.33
C VAL A 559 5.18 2.91 -0.82
N ALA A 560 5.00 2.98 -2.14
CA ALA A 560 3.76 3.37 -2.79
C ALA A 560 3.53 2.55 -4.06
N VAL A 561 2.26 2.34 -4.43
CA VAL A 561 1.85 1.61 -5.63
C VAL A 561 0.70 2.32 -6.33
N SER A 562 0.74 2.38 -7.66
CA SER A 562 -0.34 2.88 -8.51
C SER A 562 -0.28 2.18 -9.87
N GLY A 563 -1.34 1.45 -10.20
CA GLY A 563 -1.39 0.49 -11.29
C GLY A 563 -0.26 -0.52 -11.18
N ASP A 564 0.54 -0.61 -12.24
CA ASP A 564 1.72 -1.49 -12.32
C ASP A 564 3.01 -0.81 -11.82
N THR A 565 2.95 0.44 -11.33
CA THR A 565 4.14 1.19 -10.91
C THR A 565 4.31 1.14 -9.39
N ILE A 566 5.51 0.82 -8.94
CA ILE A 566 5.89 0.74 -7.52
C ILE A 566 7.02 1.75 -7.28
N ALA A 567 6.91 2.54 -6.23
CA ALA A 567 7.96 3.43 -5.75
C ALA A 567 8.43 2.97 -4.36
N VAL A 568 9.74 2.90 -4.17
CA VAL A 568 10.36 2.41 -2.94
C VAL A 568 11.42 3.40 -2.48
N GLY A 569 11.26 3.99 -1.30
CA GLY A 569 12.22 4.92 -0.72
C GLY A 569 13.33 4.22 0.07
N ALA A 570 14.55 4.73 -0.03
CA ALA A 570 15.72 4.36 0.75
C ALA A 570 16.36 5.65 1.26
N HIS A 571 15.91 6.12 2.41
CA HIS A 571 16.15 7.50 2.82
C HIS A 571 17.55 7.73 3.38
N LEU A 572 18.24 6.67 3.78
CA LEU A 572 19.61 6.72 4.26
C LEU A 572 20.63 6.37 3.18
N GLU A 573 20.18 6.24 1.92
CA GLU A 573 21.06 5.95 0.81
C GLU A 573 22.10 7.07 0.56
N ASP A 574 23.35 6.67 0.34
CA ASP A 574 24.52 7.57 0.41
C ASP A 574 24.99 8.14 -0.94
N SER A 575 24.33 7.79 -2.05
CA SER A 575 24.86 8.13 -3.37
C SER A 575 24.82 9.62 -3.63
N ASN A 576 25.88 10.15 -4.23
CA ASN A 576 25.99 11.52 -4.71
C ASN A 576 25.51 11.68 -6.18
N ALA A 577 24.72 10.74 -6.70
CA ALA A 577 24.12 10.85 -8.01
C ALA A 577 23.18 12.06 -8.10
N THR A 578 23.39 12.97 -9.07
CA THR A 578 22.58 14.21 -9.22
C THR A 578 21.53 14.13 -10.32
N THR A 579 21.30 12.94 -10.88
CA THR A 579 20.42 12.74 -12.05
C THR A 579 19.53 11.53 -11.88
N ILE A 580 18.29 11.64 -12.37
CA ILE A 580 17.36 10.52 -12.47
C ILE A 580 17.83 9.60 -13.59
N ASN A 581 18.37 8.42 -13.26
CA ASN A 581 18.91 7.49 -14.24
C ASN A 581 18.31 6.09 -14.09
N PRO A 582 17.97 5.41 -15.19
CA PRO A 582 17.87 3.96 -15.23
C PRO A 582 19.26 3.40 -15.59
N GLY A 583 20.13 3.14 -14.61
CA GLY A 583 21.39 2.47 -14.95
C GLY A 583 22.43 2.38 -13.84
N ALA A 584 22.97 1.18 -13.66
CA ALA A 584 24.08 0.86 -12.77
C ALA A 584 25.30 1.75 -13.08
N GLY A 585 25.73 2.53 -12.09
CA GLY A 585 26.97 3.31 -12.13
C GLY A 585 26.89 4.69 -11.47
N ALA A 586 25.74 5.36 -11.51
CA ALA A 586 25.54 6.61 -10.77
C ALA A 586 25.40 6.35 -9.25
N GLU A 587 24.78 5.22 -8.92
CA GLU A 587 24.48 4.70 -7.59
C GLU A 587 25.70 4.27 -6.76
N ALA A 588 26.91 4.24 -7.34
CA ALA A 588 28.11 3.68 -6.68
C ALA A 588 28.95 4.72 -5.90
N ASP A 589 28.65 6.01 -6.06
CA ASP A 589 29.40 7.09 -5.40
C ASP A 589 28.76 7.45 -4.05
N ASN A 590 29.13 6.73 -2.98
CA ASN A 590 28.59 6.93 -1.63
C ASN A 590 29.25 8.10 -0.87
N SER A 591 29.47 9.24 -1.54
CA SER A 591 30.09 10.42 -0.94
C SER A 591 29.09 11.40 -0.29
N ALA A 592 27.78 11.17 -0.42
CA ALA A 592 26.72 12.03 0.09
C ALA A 592 25.87 11.30 1.14
N GLY A 593 26.45 11.15 2.34
CA GLY A 593 25.84 10.42 3.46
C GLY A 593 24.37 10.77 3.71
N ASN A 594 23.48 9.78 3.80
CA ASN A 594 22.04 9.91 4.06
C ASN A 594 21.33 10.95 3.16
N SER A 595 21.78 11.10 1.91
CA SER A 595 21.12 12.00 0.96
C SER A 595 19.79 11.43 0.47
N GLY A 596 19.66 10.11 0.48
CA GLY A 596 18.44 9.35 0.22
C GLY A 596 18.09 9.22 -1.26
N ALA A 597 17.30 8.20 -1.60
CA ALA A 597 16.90 7.87 -2.96
C ALA A 597 15.49 7.25 -3.03
N VAL A 598 14.93 7.22 -4.25
CA VAL A 598 13.73 6.42 -4.56
C VAL A 598 13.96 5.55 -5.79
N TYR A 599 13.57 4.29 -5.70
CA TYR A 599 13.64 3.30 -6.77
C TYR A 599 12.24 3.08 -7.32
N VAL A 600 12.08 3.24 -8.62
CA VAL A 600 10.80 3.04 -9.31
C VAL A 600 10.86 1.76 -10.12
N PHE A 601 9.89 0.87 -9.92
CA PHE A 601 9.73 -0.40 -10.63
C PHE A 601 8.42 -0.42 -11.41
N GLN A 602 8.41 -1.13 -12.54
CA GLN A 602 7.23 -1.35 -13.39
C GLN A 602 7.32 -2.66 -14.16
#